data_AF-A0A950RLQ8-F1
#
_entry.id   AF-A0A950RLQ8-F1
#
_cell.length_a   1.000
_cell.length_b   1.000
_cell.length_c   1.000
_cell.angle_alpha   90.00
_cell.angle_beta   90.00
_cell.angle_gamma   90.00
#
_symmetry.space_group_name_H-M   'P 1'
#
loop_
_entity.id
_entity.type
_entity.pdbx_description
1 polymer ?
#
loop_
_entity_poly.entity_id
_entity_poly.type
_entity_poly.pdbx_seq_one_letter_code
_entity_poly.pdbx_strand_id
1 'polypeptide(L)'
;MDLPVSPLAVPMAEMPVLAGVRLGAAAAGIRYRDRTDLVMLELAPGTTAAGVFTRNRCPGAPVDWCRAALKGAKARAVVVNAGNANVFTGRAGRVACVATAHAAADLVGCPPKQVFLASTGV
;
A
#
# COMPACT_ATOMS: atom_id res chain seq x y z
N MET A 1 -6.88 -4.38 27.62
CA MET A 1 -6.79 -3.24 28.55
C MET A 1 -7.19 -2.03 27.77
N ASP A 2 -8.33 -1.43 28.08
CA ASP A 2 -8.71 -0.14 27.51
C ASP A 2 -7.82 0.92 28.16
N LEU A 3 -6.81 1.36 27.41
CA LEU A 3 -5.99 2.49 27.81
C LEU A 3 -6.80 3.77 27.59
N PRO A 4 -6.73 4.75 28.51
CA PRO A 4 -7.41 6.01 28.34
C PRO A 4 -6.90 6.71 27.07
N VAL A 5 -7.82 7.23 26.26
CA VAL A 5 -7.48 8.02 25.07
C VAL A 5 -6.74 9.28 25.51
N SER A 6 -5.64 9.60 24.82
CA SER A 6 -4.83 10.78 25.13
C SER A 6 -5.68 12.06 25.09
N PRO A 7 -5.54 13.00 26.05
CA PRO A 7 -6.20 14.30 25.99
C PRO A 7 -5.71 15.17 24.82
N LEU A 8 -4.61 14.78 24.16
CA LEU A 8 -4.10 15.40 22.94
C LEU A 8 -4.58 14.70 21.66
N ALA A 9 -5.42 13.66 21.77
CA ALA A 9 -5.97 12.97 20.61
C ALA A 9 -6.93 13.91 19.87
N VAL A 10 -6.52 14.34 18.69
CA VAL A 10 -7.42 14.99 17.75
C VAL A 10 -8.22 13.93 17.00
N PRO A 11 -9.53 14.11 16.78
CA PRO A 11 -10.30 13.23 15.91
C PRO A 11 -9.64 13.14 14.53
N MET A 12 -9.67 11.96 13.93
CA MET A 12 -9.20 11.82 12.56
C MET A 12 -10.13 12.63 11.66
N ALA A 13 -9.55 13.47 10.80
CA ALA A 13 -10.33 14.26 9.86
C ALA A 13 -11.12 13.34 8.92
N GLU A 14 -12.35 13.72 8.59
CA GLU A 14 -13.12 13.03 7.56
C GLU A 14 -12.38 13.14 6.22
N MET A 15 -12.21 12.01 5.56
CA MET A 15 -11.58 11.98 4.25
C MET A 15 -12.63 12.33 3.18
N PRO A 16 -12.49 13.46 2.47
CA PRO A 16 -13.43 13.82 1.43
C PRO A 16 -13.35 12.84 0.26
N VAL A 17 -14.44 12.73 -0.50
CA VAL A 17 -14.42 12.01 -1.77
C VAL A 17 -13.47 12.72 -2.72
N LEU A 18 -12.45 12.00 -3.19
CA LEU A 18 -11.51 12.50 -4.17
C LEU A 18 -11.94 11.99 -5.56
N ALA A 19 -12.28 12.93 -6.44
CA ALA A 19 -12.64 12.59 -7.82
C ALA A 19 -11.50 11.79 -8.49
N GLY A 20 -11.85 10.67 -9.13
CA GLY A 20 -10.89 9.78 -9.76
C GLY A 20 -10.15 8.83 -8.80
N VAL A 21 -10.54 8.75 -7.53
CA VAL A 21 -10.03 7.77 -6.57
C VAL A 21 -11.19 6.90 -6.08
N ARG A 22 -11.02 5.57 -6.17
CA ARG A 22 -11.91 4.60 -5.52
C ARG A 22 -11.12 3.84 -4.48
N LEU A 23 -11.62 3.80 -3.25
CA LEU A 23 -10.94 3.19 -2.11
C LEU A 23 -11.77 2.05 -1.55
N GLY A 24 -11.12 0.93 -1.25
CA GLY A 24 -11.70 -0.20 -0.52
C GLY A 24 -10.75 -0.67 0.58
N ALA A 25 -11.33 -1.15 1.67
CA ALA A 25 -10.61 -1.80 2.76
C ALA A 25 -11.26 -3.13 3.10
N ALA A 26 -10.45 -4.12 3.45
CA ALA A 26 -10.92 -5.46 3.79
C ALA A 26 -10.12 -6.05 4.96
N ALA A 27 -10.77 -6.94 5.72
CA ALA A 27 -10.09 -7.85 6.63
C ALA A 27 -9.63 -9.07 5.83
N ALA A 28 -8.40 -9.01 5.31
CA ALA A 28 -7.79 -10.08 4.50
C ALA A 28 -7.15 -11.17 5.36
N GLY A 29 -7.01 -10.96 6.67
CA GLY A 29 -6.50 -11.97 7.60
C GLY A 29 -4.99 -12.19 7.49
N ILE A 30 -4.24 -11.17 7.07
CA ILE A 30 -2.79 -11.20 6.94
C ILE A 30 -2.12 -11.40 8.30
N ARG A 31 -2.62 -10.69 9.32
CA ARG A 31 -2.16 -10.84 10.71
C ARG A 31 -3.29 -10.77 11.71
N TYR A 32 -4.24 -9.86 11.50
CA TYR A 32 -5.32 -9.59 12.44
C TYR A 32 -6.58 -10.36 12.04
N ARG A 33 -7.31 -10.86 13.04
CA ARG A 33 -8.67 -11.38 12.85
C ARG A 33 -9.65 -10.25 13.12
N ASP A 34 -10.70 -10.16 12.31
CA ASP A 34 -11.82 -9.22 12.48
C ASP A 34 -11.41 -7.73 12.48
N ARG A 35 -10.28 -7.42 11.83
CA ARG A 35 -9.79 -6.05 11.64
C ARG A 35 -9.32 -5.88 10.20
N THR A 36 -9.69 -4.75 9.59
CA THR A 36 -9.19 -4.39 8.26
C THR A 36 -7.67 -4.26 8.27
N ASP A 37 -7.02 -5.00 7.40
CA ASP A 37 -5.56 -5.07 7.28
C ASP A 37 -5.06 -5.02 5.84
N LEU A 38 -5.98 -4.82 4.88
CA LEU A 38 -5.68 -4.54 3.49
C LEU A 38 -6.51 -3.35 3.01
N VAL A 39 -5.84 -2.43 2.32
CA VAL A 39 -6.46 -1.28 1.64
C VAL A 39 -6.00 -1.29 0.20
N MET A 40 -6.91 -0.99 -0.73
CA MET A 40 -6.59 -0.76 -2.12
C MET A 40 -7.22 0.55 -2.59
N LEU A 41 -6.42 1.35 -3.28
CA LEU A 41 -6.87 2.52 -4.03
C LEU A 41 -6.78 2.18 -5.50
N GLU A 42 -7.86 2.39 -6.24
CA GLU A 42 -7.87 2.47 -7.69
C GLU A 42 -7.85 3.95 -8.10
N LEU A 43 -7.01 4.27 -9.07
CA LEU A 43 -6.78 5.62 -9.56
C LEU A 43 -7.21 5.73 -11.03
N ALA A 44 -7.85 6.84 -11.35
CA ALA A 44 -8.32 7.16 -12.69
C ALA A 44 -7.17 7.06 -13.73
N PRO A 45 -7.47 6.62 -14.96
CA PRO A 45 -6.50 6.63 -16.05
C PRO A 45 -5.84 8.00 -16.24
N GLY A 46 -4.53 8.00 -16.53
CA GLY A 46 -3.76 9.23 -16.73
C GLY A 46 -3.12 9.80 -15.45
N THR A 47 -3.48 9.28 -14.26
CA THR A 47 -2.93 9.72 -12.97
C THR A 47 -1.40 9.71 -12.96
N THR A 48 -0.82 10.83 -12.58
CA THR A 48 0.63 11.03 -12.43
C THR A 48 1.01 10.82 -10.97
N ALA A 49 2.15 10.17 -10.74
CA ALA A 49 2.61 9.84 -9.39
C ALA A 49 3.97 10.46 -9.09
N ALA A 50 4.10 10.98 -7.87
CA ALA A 50 5.35 11.38 -7.24
C ALA A 50 5.42 10.73 -5.86
N GLY A 51 6.63 10.49 -5.35
CA GLY A 51 6.80 9.83 -4.07
C GLY A 51 8.22 9.94 -3.55
N VAL A 52 8.35 9.96 -2.23
CA VAL A 52 9.62 9.87 -1.52
C VAL A 52 9.66 8.57 -0.74
N PHE A 53 10.85 8.00 -0.60
CA PHE A 53 11.04 6.72 0.07
C PHE A 53 12.05 6.88 1.20
N THR A 54 12.02 5.96 2.17
CA THR A 54 12.98 5.95 3.27
C THR A 54 14.43 5.93 2.75
N ARG A 55 15.34 6.59 3.47
CA ARG A 55 16.79 6.55 3.24
C ARG A 55 17.48 5.42 4.02
N ASN A 56 16.71 4.59 4.73
CA ASN A 56 17.25 3.45 5.46
C ASN A 56 18.01 2.51 4.51
N ARG A 57 19.15 1.98 4.97
CA ARG A 57 19.98 1.00 4.26
C ARG A 57 19.30 -0.37 4.11
N CYS A 58 18.29 -0.66 4.93
CA CYS A 58 17.52 -1.89 4.89
C CYS A 58 16.04 -1.60 4.55
N PRO A 59 15.73 -1.17 3.32
CA PRO A 59 14.34 -0.98 2.89
C PRO A 59 13.61 -2.32 2.75
N GLY A 60 12.28 -2.29 2.88
CA GLY A 60 11.45 -3.45 2.53
C GLY A 60 11.35 -3.66 1.03
N ALA A 61 11.04 -4.90 0.62
CA ALA A 61 10.74 -5.22 -0.77
C ALA A 61 9.70 -4.29 -1.46
N PRO A 62 8.61 -3.84 -0.80
CA PRO A 62 7.66 -2.92 -1.43
C PRO A 62 8.27 -1.55 -1.75
N VAL A 63 9.24 -1.08 -0.94
CA VAL A 63 9.93 0.19 -1.19
C VAL A 63 10.77 0.09 -2.46
N ASP A 64 11.50 -1.00 -2.64
CA ASP A 64 12.32 -1.21 -3.84
C ASP A 64 11.47 -1.37 -5.11
N TRP A 65 10.33 -2.05 -5.00
CA TRP A 65 9.32 -2.11 -6.06
C TRP A 65 8.85 -0.71 -6.46
N CYS A 66 8.42 0.09 -5.48
CA CYS A 66 7.88 1.43 -5.73
C CYS A 66 8.92 2.39 -6.30
N ARG A 67 10.20 2.32 -5.88
CA ARG A 67 11.28 3.09 -6.49
C ARG A 67 11.46 2.78 -7.97
N ALA A 68 11.34 1.51 -8.35
CA ALA A 68 11.42 1.10 -9.75
C ALA A 68 10.20 1.55 -10.56
N ALA A 69 8.99 1.38 -10.00
CA ALA A 69 7.73 1.79 -10.61
C ALA A 69 7.65 3.33 -10.82
N LEU A 70 8.11 4.12 -9.84
CA LEU A 70 8.02 5.58 -9.87
C LEU A 70 8.79 6.22 -11.03
N LYS A 71 9.78 5.53 -11.61
CA LYS A 71 10.49 5.98 -12.82
C LYS A 71 9.55 6.20 -14.01
N GLY A 72 8.40 5.54 -14.03
CA GLY A 72 7.36 5.73 -15.06
C GLY A 72 6.40 6.89 -14.76
N ALA A 73 6.44 7.48 -13.55
CA ALA A 73 5.62 8.61 -13.11
C ALA A 73 4.09 8.45 -13.31
N LYS A 74 3.58 7.21 -13.38
CA LYS A 74 2.16 6.90 -13.58
C LYS A 74 1.68 5.91 -12.54
N ALA A 75 0.46 6.09 -12.06
CA ALA A 75 -0.18 5.19 -11.12
C ALA A 75 -1.61 4.86 -11.54
N ARG A 76 -2.02 3.63 -11.25
CA ARG A 76 -3.39 3.12 -11.44
C ARG A 76 -3.91 2.41 -10.21
N ALA A 77 -3.03 1.92 -9.35
CA ALA A 77 -3.43 1.40 -8.05
C ALA A 77 -2.38 1.60 -6.97
N VAL A 78 -2.83 1.63 -5.72
CA VAL A 78 -1.99 1.52 -4.54
C VAL A 78 -2.55 0.42 -3.66
N VAL A 79 -1.75 -0.57 -3.29
CA VAL A 79 -2.12 -1.64 -2.36
C VAL A 79 -1.32 -1.47 -1.08
N VAL A 80 -2.02 -1.42 0.05
CA VAL A 80 -1.42 -1.23 1.36
C VAL A 80 -1.85 -2.36 2.28
N ASN A 81 -0.90 -3.11 2.82
CA ASN A 81 -1.18 -4.12 3.84
C ASN A 81 -0.64 -3.69 5.21
N ALA A 82 -1.33 -4.11 6.27
CA ALA A 82 -0.93 -3.96 7.65
C ALA A 82 -0.67 -5.32 8.31
N GLY A 83 0.13 -5.32 9.37
CA GLY A 83 0.47 -6.52 10.14
C GLY A 83 1.69 -7.30 9.66
N ASN A 84 2.28 -6.95 8.51
CA ASN A 84 3.57 -7.47 8.04
C ASN A 84 4.24 -6.43 7.15
N ALA A 85 5.44 -5.96 7.52
CA ALA A 85 6.14 -4.92 6.78
C ALA A 85 6.86 -5.41 5.50
N ASN A 86 7.01 -6.73 5.32
CA ASN A 86 7.77 -7.33 4.22
C ASN A 86 9.21 -6.76 4.10
N VAL A 87 9.89 -6.69 5.25
CA VAL A 87 11.29 -6.24 5.40
C VAL A 87 12.14 -7.44 5.83
N PHE A 88 13.37 -7.55 5.33
CA PHE A 88 14.28 -8.68 5.57
C PHE A 88 13.75 -10.07 5.15
N THR A 89 12.83 -10.12 4.20
CA THR A 89 12.18 -11.35 3.68
C THR A 89 12.86 -11.93 2.44
N GLY A 90 13.95 -11.31 1.96
CA GLY A 90 14.76 -11.81 0.86
C GLY A 90 13.99 -12.02 -0.46
N ARG A 91 14.25 -13.14 -1.14
CA ARG A 91 13.64 -13.47 -2.45
C ARG A 91 12.13 -13.66 -2.33
N ALA A 92 11.67 -14.32 -1.26
CA ALA A 92 10.24 -14.59 -1.05
C ALA A 92 9.44 -13.27 -0.97
N GLY A 93 9.95 -12.28 -0.24
CA GLY A 93 9.31 -10.97 -0.16
C GLY A 93 9.20 -10.23 -1.49
N ARG A 94 10.24 -10.33 -2.34
CA ARG A 94 10.21 -9.77 -3.69
C ARG A 94 9.18 -10.45 -4.57
N VAL A 95 9.09 -11.79 -4.51
CA VAL A 95 8.08 -12.56 -5.26
C VAL A 95 6.67 -12.18 -4.81
N ALA A 96 6.45 -12.03 -3.51
CA ALA A 96 5.16 -11.59 -2.97
C ALA A 96 4.77 -10.19 -3.48
N CYS A 97 5.71 -9.24 -3.55
CA CYS A 97 5.45 -7.93 -4.15
C CYS A 97 5.07 -8.03 -5.63
N VAL A 98 5.81 -8.82 -6.42
CA VAL A 98 5.49 -9.04 -7.85
C VAL A 98 4.07 -9.61 -7.98
N ALA A 99 3.76 -10.68 -7.24
CA ALA A 99 2.44 -11.31 -7.29
C ALA A 99 1.32 -10.33 -6.90
N THR A 100 1.52 -9.54 -5.84
CA THR A 100 0.53 -8.54 -5.39
C THR A 100 0.30 -7.46 -6.44
N ALA A 101 1.38 -6.94 -7.04
CA ALA A 101 1.27 -5.91 -8.07
C ALA A 101 0.58 -6.44 -9.33
N HIS A 102 0.87 -7.67 -9.74
CA HIS A 102 0.19 -8.31 -10.87
C HIS A 102 -1.29 -8.54 -10.59
N ALA A 103 -1.65 -9.11 -9.43
CA ALA A 103 -3.05 -9.33 -9.08
C ALA A 103 -3.87 -8.01 -9.05
N ALA A 104 -3.31 -6.95 -8.47
CA ALA A 104 -3.98 -5.64 -8.46
C ALA A 104 -4.05 -5.01 -9.86
N ALA A 105 -3.03 -5.20 -10.69
CA ALA A 105 -3.00 -4.73 -12.07
C ALA A 105 -4.06 -5.41 -12.94
N ASP A 106 -4.26 -6.71 -12.76
CA ASP A 106 -5.28 -7.48 -13.47
C ASP A 106 -6.70 -7.00 -13.10
N LEU A 107 -6.94 -6.73 -11.81
CA LEU A 107 -8.21 -6.18 -11.32
C LEU A 107 -8.53 -4.79 -11.89
N VAL A 108 -7.52 -3.95 -12.12
CA VAL A 108 -7.66 -2.55 -12.56
C VAL A 108 -7.50 -2.39 -14.07
N GLY A 109 -7.02 -3.42 -14.78
CA GLY A 109 -6.72 -3.36 -16.20
C GLY A 109 -5.58 -2.38 -16.51
N CYS A 110 -4.43 -2.54 -15.84
CA CYS A 110 -3.26 -1.70 -16.07
C CYS A 110 -1.94 -2.50 -16.08
N PRO A 111 -0.83 -1.95 -16.58
CA PRO A 111 0.48 -2.57 -16.41
C PRO A 111 0.88 -2.67 -14.92
N PRO A 112 1.49 -3.77 -14.46
CA PRO A 112 1.95 -3.93 -13.06
C PRO A 112 2.86 -2.79 -12.57
N LYS A 113 3.65 -2.19 -13.46
CA LYS A 113 4.53 -1.05 -13.14
C LYS A 113 3.77 0.23 -12.75
N GLN A 114 2.44 0.27 -12.90
CA GLN A 114 1.57 1.37 -12.45
C GLN A 114 0.91 1.06 -11.10
N VAL A 115 1.26 -0.05 -10.46
CA VAL A 115 0.79 -0.43 -9.13
C VAL A 115 1.88 -0.14 -8.09
N PHE A 116 1.51 0.63 -7.07
CA PHE A 116 2.37 0.92 -5.92
C PHE A 116 1.96 0.08 -4.72
N LEU A 117 2.94 -0.31 -3.92
CA LEU A 117 2.78 -1.18 -2.77
C LEU A 117 3.31 -0.49 -1.51
N ALA A 118 2.59 -0.65 -0.41
CA ALA A 118 3.10 -0.31 0.91
C ALA A 118 2.75 -1.42 1.91
N SER A 119 3.66 -1.65 2.86
CA SER A 119 3.52 -2.70 3.86
C SER A 119 3.99 -2.15 5.20
N THR A 120 3.25 -2.43 6.26
CA THR A 120 3.59 -2.01 7.63
C THR A 120 3.25 -3.11 8.62
N GLY A 121 4.06 -3.28 9.67
CA GLY A 121 3.88 -4.34 10.66
C GLY A 121 5.22 -4.91 11.14
N VAL A 122 5.15 -6.08 11.78
CA VAL A 122 6.30 -6.82 12.33
C VAL A 122 6.42 -8.15 11.63
#